data_AF-A0A9X3PK73-F1
#
_entry.id   AF-A0A9X3PK73-F1
#
_cell.length_a   1.000
_cell.length_b   1.000
_cell.length_c   1.000
_cell.angle_alpha   90.00
_cell.angle_beta   90.00
_cell.angle_gamma   90.00
#
_symmetry.space_group_name_H-M   'P 1'
#
loop_
_entity.id
_entity.type
_entity.pdbx_description
1 polymer ?
#
loop_
_entity_poly.entity_id
_entity_poly.type
_entity_poly.pdbx_seq_one_letter_code
_entity_poly.pdbx_strand_id
1 'polypeptide(L)'
;MKTREKTLSQHAFAAAERYLHLNARLIDRARFAHRFHDGPAGPVLHAVRAYQNPDGGFGHAIEPDLRGPGSQPQGVEVAFWALDEVGAFEDAIVLAACAWLDEHSTEDGGVPWVLPTVVEDERGPWWQPQGEDPPAALNPTAPIAGLLHAHNVKHPWLEPATEFCWRTLADLDEIGAYDAMCVVRFLDRVPDRDRARAEIERLGPSLRASAALDPTEPGHTHSPLDLAPTPDSLARGLFSDEEIDRHLDHLIDTQGSDGGWAPNFMMWTPVVVHEWGGYLTRATLATLQAYGRLA
;
A
#
# COMPACT_ATOMS: atom_id res chain seq x y z
N MET A 1 -36.15 4.50 -8.43
CA MET A 1 -35.81 3.06 -8.51
C MET A 1 -34.31 3.02 -8.27
N LYS A 2 -33.82 2.56 -7.10
CA LYS A 2 -32.37 2.46 -6.87
C LYS A 2 -31.82 1.53 -7.96
N THR A 3 -30.93 2.04 -8.81
CA THR A 3 -30.20 1.22 -9.78
C THR A 3 -29.54 0.09 -9.01
N ARG A 4 -29.67 -1.16 -9.47
CA ARG A 4 -29.06 -2.30 -8.80
C ARG A 4 -27.53 -2.11 -8.86
N GLU A 5 -26.90 -2.00 -7.70
CA GLU A 5 -25.44 -1.89 -7.58
C GLU A 5 -24.79 -3.09 -8.27
N LYS A 6 -23.80 -2.83 -9.15
CA LYS A 6 -23.16 -3.87 -9.97
C LYS A 6 -22.28 -4.76 -9.11
N THR A 7 -22.33 -6.07 -9.27
CA THR A 7 -21.45 -6.99 -8.51
C THR A 7 -20.53 -7.76 -9.45
N LEU A 8 -19.31 -8.03 -8.99
CA LEU A 8 -18.37 -8.90 -9.68
C LEU A 8 -18.95 -10.32 -9.66
N SER A 9 -19.23 -10.86 -10.84
CA SER A 9 -19.81 -12.21 -10.97
C SER A 9 -18.86 -13.29 -10.44
N GLN A 10 -19.40 -14.44 -10.05
CA GLN A 10 -18.61 -15.61 -9.65
C GLN A 10 -17.65 -16.08 -10.76
N HIS A 11 -18.03 -15.93 -12.03
CA HIS A 11 -17.16 -16.26 -13.16
C HIS A 11 -15.97 -15.30 -13.27
N ALA A 12 -16.22 -14.01 -13.11
CA ALA A 12 -15.19 -12.97 -13.08
C ALA A 12 -14.23 -13.15 -11.89
N PHE A 13 -14.76 -13.49 -10.70
CA PHE A 13 -13.94 -13.84 -9.54
C PHE A 13 -13.03 -15.05 -9.82
N ALA A 14 -13.58 -16.14 -10.38
CA ALA A 14 -12.80 -17.33 -10.73
C ALA A 14 -11.74 -17.05 -11.81
N ALA A 15 -12.00 -16.11 -12.73
CA ALA A 15 -11.00 -15.65 -13.70
C ALA A 15 -9.83 -14.92 -13.02
N ALA A 16 -10.12 -14.07 -12.02
CA ALA A 16 -9.10 -13.40 -11.21
C ALA A 16 -8.26 -14.40 -10.38
N GLU A 17 -8.90 -15.40 -9.78
CA GLU A 17 -8.19 -16.49 -9.10
C GLU A 17 -7.24 -17.24 -10.06
N ARG A 18 -7.73 -17.56 -11.25
CA ARG A 18 -6.92 -18.19 -12.30
C ARG A 18 -5.74 -17.31 -12.71
N TYR A 19 -5.96 -16.00 -12.88
CA TYR A 19 -4.89 -15.04 -13.18
C TYR A 19 -3.79 -15.09 -12.11
N LEU A 20 -4.18 -15.04 -10.83
CA LEU A 20 -3.23 -15.10 -9.71
C LEU A 20 -2.44 -16.40 -9.70
N HIS A 21 -3.09 -17.54 -9.96
CA HIS A 21 -2.41 -18.83 -10.03
C HIS A 21 -1.39 -18.94 -11.15
N LEU A 22 -1.67 -18.33 -12.31
CA LEU A 22 -0.80 -18.41 -13.49
C LEU A 22 0.34 -17.41 -13.47
N ASN A 23 0.11 -16.21 -12.93
CA ASN A 23 1.02 -15.07 -13.15
C ASN A 23 1.59 -14.46 -11.87
N ALA A 24 0.86 -14.51 -10.75
CA ALA A 24 1.26 -13.76 -9.55
C ALA A 24 2.38 -14.46 -8.76
N ARG A 25 3.13 -13.65 -8.01
CA ARG A 25 4.16 -14.14 -7.08
C ARG A 25 3.53 -15.02 -6.01
N LEU A 26 4.37 -15.86 -5.39
CA LEU A 26 3.94 -16.74 -4.31
C LEU A 26 3.33 -15.97 -3.12
N ILE A 27 3.89 -14.80 -2.77
CA ILE A 27 3.38 -13.95 -1.69
C ILE A 27 1.94 -13.49 -1.97
N ASP A 28 1.65 -13.05 -3.19
CA ASP A 28 0.31 -12.56 -3.58
C ASP A 28 -0.71 -13.70 -3.67
N ARG A 29 -0.29 -14.88 -4.15
CA ARG A 29 -1.11 -16.10 -4.15
C ARG A 29 -1.45 -16.57 -2.74
N ALA A 30 -0.49 -16.55 -1.83
CA ALA A 30 -0.69 -16.93 -0.44
C ALA A 30 -1.64 -15.96 0.28
N ARG A 31 -1.47 -14.64 0.06
CA ARG A 31 -2.36 -13.61 0.59
C ARG A 31 -3.79 -13.75 0.08
N PHE A 32 -3.95 -14.04 -1.21
CA PHE A 32 -5.25 -14.33 -1.81
C PHE A 32 -5.92 -15.56 -1.15
N ALA A 33 -5.19 -16.67 -1.02
CA ALA A 33 -5.70 -17.88 -0.39
C ALA A 33 -6.11 -17.65 1.07
N HIS A 34 -5.32 -16.88 1.83
CA HIS A 34 -5.67 -16.50 3.20
C HIS A 34 -7.02 -15.75 3.26
N ARG A 35 -7.18 -14.74 2.40
CA ARG A 35 -8.35 -13.85 2.44
C ARG A 35 -9.64 -14.47 1.91
N PHE A 36 -9.56 -15.27 0.85
CA PHE A 36 -10.74 -15.73 0.11
C PHE A 36 -11.02 -17.23 0.22
N HIS A 37 -10.10 -18.01 0.79
CA HIS A 37 -10.23 -19.46 0.90
C HIS A 37 -9.90 -19.99 2.31
N ASP A 38 -10.01 -19.14 3.34
CA ASP A 38 -9.70 -19.48 4.73
C ASP A 38 -8.31 -20.11 4.91
N GLY A 39 -7.36 -19.72 4.06
CA GLY A 39 -5.99 -20.23 4.11
C GLY A 39 -5.29 -19.81 5.41
N PRO A 40 -4.33 -20.60 5.94
CA PRO A 40 -3.60 -20.23 7.14
C PRO A 40 -2.68 -19.03 6.91
N ALA A 41 -2.33 -18.30 7.98
CA ALA A 41 -1.36 -17.20 7.94
C ALA A 41 0.08 -17.64 7.60
N GLY A 42 0.45 -18.87 7.99
CA GLY A 42 1.82 -19.39 7.89
C GLY A 42 2.47 -19.28 6.50
N PRO A 43 1.82 -19.69 5.40
CA PRO A 43 2.35 -19.52 4.04
C PRO A 43 2.68 -18.07 3.66
N VAL A 44 1.89 -17.09 4.10
CA VAL A 44 2.18 -15.66 3.85
C VAL A 44 3.43 -15.25 4.62
N LEU A 45 3.49 -15.58 5.91
CA LEU A 45 4.65 -15.28 6.76
C LEU A 45 5.94 -15.92 6.23
N HIS A 46 5.88 -17.18 5.78
CA HIS A 46 7.04 -17.85 5.16
C HIS A 46 7.50 -17.16 3.88
N ALA A 47 6.56 -16.70 3.03
CA ALA A 47 6.91 -15.97 1.82
C ALA A 47 7.57 -14.62 2.16
N VAL A 48 7.01 -13.86 3.11
CA VAL A 48 7.58 -12.57 3.57
C VAL A 48 8.99 -12.76 4.12
N ARG A 49 9.22 -13.75 4.98
CA ARG A 49 10.54 -14.07 5.55
C ARG A 49 11.61 -14.31 4.48
N ALA A 50 11.24 -14.85 3.32
CA ALA A 50 12.19 -15.12 2.24
C ALA A 50 12.72 -13.83 1.57
N TYR A 51 12.10 -12.67 1.81
CA TYR A 51 12.55 -11.37 1.34
C TYR A 51 13.36 -10.58 2.37
N GLN A 52 13.41 -11.02 3.63
CA GLN A 52 14.15 -10.30 4.68
C GLN A 52 15.64 -10.62 4.59
N ASN A 53 16.45 -9.57 4.62
CA ASN A 53 17.90 -9.64 4.64
C ASN A 53 18.46 -9.86 6.05
N PRO A 54 19.71 -10.34 6.19
CA PRO A 54 20.36 -10.51 7.49
C PRO A 54 20.50 -9.22 8.33
N ASP A 55 20.42 -8.05 7.70
CA ASP A 55 20.43 -6.74 8.36
C ASP A 55 19.07 -6.35 8.97
N GLY A 56 18.02 -7.15 8.73
CA GLY A 56 16.66 -6.91 9.21
C GLY A 56 15.76 -6.16 8.23
N GLY A 57 16.33 -5.54 7.19
CA GLY A 57 15.57 -4.88 6.12
C GLY A 57 15.04 -5.86 5.07
N PHE A 58 14.38 -5.33 4.04
CA PHE A 58 13.78 -6.15 2.98
C PHE A 58 14.22 -5.69 1.59
N GLY A 59 14.50 -6.66 0.72
CA GLY A 59 14.87 -6.44 -0.68
C GLY A 59 14.27 -7.52 -1.59
N HIS A 60 15.03 -7.91 -2.62
CA HIS A 60 14.70 -9.03 -3.52
C HIS A 60 13.36 -8.88 -4.24
N ALA A 61 12.99 -7.66 -4.61
CA ALA A 61 11.74 -7.35 -5.29
C ALA A 61 10.46 -7.68 -4.51
N ILE A 62 10.49 -7.59 -3.18
CA ILE A 62 9.25 -7.57 -2.41
C ILE A 62 8.36 -6.41 -2.85
N GLU A 63 8.97 -5.23 -3.03
CA GLU A 63 8.46 -4.14 -3.85
C GLU A 63 8.86 -4.44 -5.31
N PRO A 64 7.90 -4.65 -6.24
CA PRO A 64 8.20 -5.11 -7.59
C PRO A 64 9.20 -4.25 -8.39
N ASP A 65 9.26 -2.95 -8.17
CA ASP A 65 10.15 -2.05 -8.91
C ASP A 65 11.57 -1.95 -8.35
N LEU A 66 11.83 -2.43 -7.13
CA LEU A 66 13.14 -2.51 -6.49
C LEU A 66 13.69 -3.94 -6.57
N ARG A 67 14.39 -4.27 -7.67
CA ARG A 67 14.84 -5.66 -7.96
C ARG A 67 16.05 -6.11 -7.16
N GLY A 68 16.83 -5.14 -6.71
CA GLY A 68 18.06 -5.36 -5.96
C GLY A 68 17.90 -6.26 -4.73
N PRO A 69 18.96 -6.99 -4.35
CA PRO A 69 19.03 -7.62 -3.04
C PRO A 69 19.07 -6.60 -1.88
N GLY A 70 19.51 -5.36 -2.11
CA GLY A 70 19.65 -4.37 -1.05
C GLY A 70 18.35 -4.05 -0.30
N SER A 71 18.45 -3.88 1.02
CA SER A 71 17.35 -3.44 1.86
C SER A 71 16.95 -2.00 1.55
N GLN A 72 15.66 -1.73 1.43
CA GLN A 72 15.12 -0.37 1.19
C GLN A 72 13.90 -0.08 2.08
N PRO A 73 13.64 1.20 2.44
CA PRO A 73 12.49 1.57 3.27
C PRO A 73 11.16 1.07 2.70
N GLN A 74 10.97 1.19 1.37
CA GLN A 74 9.75 0.72 0.71
C GLN A 74 9.55 -0.79 0.85
N GLY A 75 10.64 -1.57 0.89
CA GLY A 75 10.57 -3.01 1.09
C GLY A 75 9.95 -3.37 2.44
N VAL A 76 10.26 -2.60 3.49
CA VAL A 76 9.67 -2.78 4.83
C VAL A 76 8.17 -2.51 4.80
N GLU A 77 7.74 -1.43 4.14
CA GLU A 77 6.31 -1.11 4.01
C GLU A 77 5.53 -2.24 3.34
N VAL A 78 6.03 -2.72 2.19
CA VAL A 78 5.36 -3.79 1.43
C VAL A 78 5.33 -5.10 2.22
N ALA A 79 6.39 -5.43 2.97
CA ALA A 79 6.39 -6.56 3.89
C ALA A 79 5.29 -6.43 4.94
N PHE A 80 5.17 -5.24 5.54
CA PHE A 80 4.20 -4.98 6.61
C PHE A 80 2.76 -5.01 6.10
N TRP A 81 2.48 -4.62 4.86
CA TRP A 81 1.15 -4.84 4.25
C TRP A 81 0.75 -6.32 4.25
N ALA A 82 1.70 -7.22 3.93
CA ALA A 82 1.41 -8.66 3.91
C ALA A 82 1.24 -9.23 5.32
N LEU A 83 1.98 -8.73 6.32
CA LEU A 83 1.85 -9.14 7.71
C LEU A 83 0.55 -8.63 8.35
N ASP A 84 0.10 -7.43 7.98
CA ASP A 84 -1.16 -6.81 8.46
C ASP A 84 -2.35 -7.69 8.10
N GLU A 85 -2.39 -8.15 6.85
CA GLU A 85 -3.46 -8.99 6.32
C GLU A 85 -3.63 -10.32 7.04
N VAL A 86 -2.57 -10.83 7.66
CA VAL A 86 -2.59 -12.14 8.35
C VAL A 86 -2.40 -12.03 9.86
N GLY A 87 -2.33 -10.81 10.41
CA GLY A 87 -2.12 -10.56 11.83
C GLY A 87 -0.80 -11.10 12.38
N ALA A 88 0.29 -11.06 11.60
CA ALA A 88 1.57 -11.67 11.96
C ALA A 88 2.62 -10.68 12.50
N PHE A 89 2.18 -9.61 13.18
CA PHE A 89 3.09 -8.57 13.69
C PHE A 89 3.91 -8.97 14.93
N GLU A 90 3.57 -10.10 15.58
CA GLU A 90 4.33 -10.65 16.71
C GLU A 90 5.61 -11.39 16.26
N ASP A 91 5.83 -11.55 14.96
CA ASP A 91 6.98 -12.26 14.44
C ASP A 91 8.29 -11.47 14.61
N ALA A 92 9.40 -12.18 14.87
CA ALA A 92 10.70 -11.55 15.12
C ALA A 92 11.20 -10.67 13.96
N ILE A 93 10.74 -10.93 12.73
CA ILE A 93 11.10 -10.11 11.56
C ILE A 93 10.64 -8.65 11.69
N VAL A 94 9.56 -8.38 12.45
CA VAL A 94 9.05 -7.02 12.65
C VAL A 94 10.01 -6.20 13.49
N LEU A 95 10.47 -6.73 14.63
CA LEU A 95 11.43 -6.01 15.48
C LEU A 95 12.79 -5.86 14.80
N ALA A 96 13.22 -6.85 14.00
CA ALA A 96 14.42 -6.73 13.18
C ALA A 96 14.29 -5.59 12.15
N ALA A 97 13.13 -5.47 11.49
CA ALA A 97 12.86 -4.37 10.57
C ALA A 97 12.79 -3.02 11.27
N CYS A 98 12.23 -2.95 12.48
CA CYS A 98 12.24 -1.72 13.28
C CYS A 98 13.66 -1.30 13.69
N ALA A 99 14.53 -2.25 14.03
CA ALA A 99 15.94 -1.96 14.31
C ALA A 99 16.68 -1.45 13.06
N TRP A 100 16.41 -2.06 11.90
CA TRP A 100 16.94 -1.60 10.62
C TRP A 100 16.46 -0.18 10.29
N LEU A 101 15.17 0.13 10.48
CA LEU A 101 14.61 1.47 10.28
C LEU A 101 15.26 2.51 11.20
N ASP A 102 15.53 2.15 12.46
CA ASP A 102 16.21 3.01 13.44
C ASP A 102 17.62 3.39 12.98
N GLU A 103 18.38 2.41 12.48
CA GLU A 103 19.73 2.63 11.94
C GLU A 103 19.75 3.52 10.68
N HIS A 104 18.68 3.49 9.89
CA HIS A 104 18.58 4.18 8.59
C HIS A 104 17.68 5.42 8.61
N SER A 105 17.29 5.88 9.80
CA SER A 105 16.52 7.11 9.97
C SER A 105 17.40 8.35 9.87
N THR A 106 16.82 9.43 9.37
CA THR A 106 17.47 10.75 9.44
C THR A 106 17.31 11.34 10.83
N GLU A 107 18.01 12.45 11.09
CA GLU A 107 17.88 13.20 12.36
C GLU A 107 16.45 13.69 12.62
N ASP A 108 15.61 13.77 11.59
CA ASP A 108 14.21 14.17 11.70
C ASP A 108 13.30 13.07 12.28
N GLY A 109 13.80 11.83 12.40
CA GLY A 109 13.11 10.68 12.99
C GLY A 109 12.40 9.77 11.99
N GLY A 110 12.27 10.19 10.72
CA GLY A 110 11.74 9.36 9.64
C GLY A 110 12.84 8.73 8.78
N VAL A 111 12.45 7.85 7.88
CA VAL A 111 13.34 7.27 6.87
C VAL A 111 13.18 7.99 5.53
N PRO A 112 14.22 7.99 4.67
CA PRO A 112 14.09 8.47 3.31
C PRO A 112 13.10 7.63 2.48
N TRP A 113 12.61 8.21 1.39
CA TRP A 113 11.84 7.49 0.37
C TRP A 113 12.60 6.27 -0.16
N VAL A 114 13.90 6.46 -0.40
CA VAL A 114 14.82 5.42 -0.83
C VAL A 114 16.24 5.79 -0.38
N LEU A 115 17.05 4.79 -0.03
CA LEU A 115 18.44 5.01 0.37
C LEU A 115 19.34 5.23 -0.85
N PRO A 116 20.49 5.94 -0.69
CA PRO A 116 21.45 6.13 -1.78
C PRO A 116 21.94 4.82 -2.41
N THR A 117 22.05 3.75 -1.61
CA THR A 117 22.46 2.41 -2.04
C THR A 117 21.56 1.81 -3.11
N VAL A 118 20.34 2.33 -3.33
CA VAL A 118 19.46 1.84 -4.39
C VAL A 118 20.11 1.95 -5.77
N VAL A 119 21.02 2.91 -5.96
CA VAL A 119 21.67 3.11 -7.27
C VAL A 119 22.70 2.05 -7.61
N GLU A 120 23.08 1.22 -6.64
CA GLU A 120 24.00 0.10 -6.79
C GLU A 120 23.32 -1.15 -7.37
N ASP A 121 21.98 -1.15 -7.41
CA ASP A 121 21.14 -2.29 -7.75
C ASP A 121 20.15 -1.99 -8.89
N GLU A 122 19.58 -3.05 -9.45
CA GLU A 122 18.54 -2.99 -10.48
C GLU A 122 17.21 -2.46 -9.92
N ARG A 123 16.65 -1.44 -10.57
CA ARG A 123 15.43 -0.74 -10.11
C ARG A 123 14.70 -0.02 -11.24
N GLY A 124 13.42 0.29 -10.99
CA GLY A 124 12.65 1.21 -11.83
C GLY A 124 13.33 2.59 -11.91
N PRO A 125 13.36 3.24 -13.08
CA PRO A 125 14.16 4.46 -13.29
C PRO A 125 13.75 5.66 -12.42
N TRP A 126 12.55 5.64 -11.83
CA TRP A 126 12.05 6.66 -10.91
C TRP A 126 12.53 6.50 -9.47
N TRP A 127 13.11 5.35 -9.10
CA TRP A 127 13.69 5.14 -7.77
C TRP A 127 15.05 5.83 -7.69
N GLN A 128 15.05 7.14 -7.43
CA GLN A 128 16.29 7.92 -7.30
C GLN A 128 16.36 8.56 -5.91
N PRO A 129 17.53 8.49 -5.25
CA PRO A 129 17.74 9.21 -3.99
C PRO A 129 17.74 10.72 -4.25
N GLN A 130 17.27 11.48 -3.27
CA GLN A 130 17.28 12.94 -3.30
C GLN A 130 18.62 13.48 -2.79
N GLY A 131 19.65 13.42 -3.63
CA GLY A 131 21.01 13.80 -3.24
C GLY A 131 21.75 12.70 -2.47
N GLU A 132 22.91 13.05 -1.91
CA GLU A 132 23.76 12.12 -1.14
C GLU A 132 23.18 11.81 0.24
N ASP A 133 22.56 12.81 0.88
CA ASP A 133 21.90 12.71 2.18
C ASP A 133 20.39 12.97 2.01
N PRO A 134 19.60 11.98 1.55
CA PRO A 134 18.19 12.19 1.28
C PRO A 134 17.40 12.46 2.57
N PRO A 135 16.42 13.40 2.54
CA PRO A 135 15.64 13.75 3.71
C PRO A 135 14.65 12.64 4.08
N ALA A 136 14.14 12.68 5.31
CA ALA A 136 13.01 11.84 5.70
C ALA A 136 11.77 12.19 4.85
N ALA A 137 10.97 11.17 4.54
CA ALA A 137 9.78 11.32 3.70
C ALA A 137 8.56 10.67 4.36
N LEU A 138 7.37 11.23 4.11
CA LEU A 138 6.09 10.63 4.54
C LEU A 138 5.91 9.25 3.92
N ASN A 139 6.29 9.10 2.65
CA ASN A 139 6.39 7.82 1.98
C ASN A 139 7.82 7.28 2.13
N PRO A 140 8.07 6.14 2.82
CA PRO A 140 7.10 5.21 3.42
C PRO A 140 6.93 5.35 4.95
N THR A 141 7.51 6.36 5.61
CA THR A 141 7.51 6.47 7.09
C THR A 141 6.09 6.42 7.69
N ALA A 142 5.14 7.16 7.12
CA ALA A 142 3.78 7.30 7.62
C ALA A 142 2.99 5.98 7.63
N PRO A 143 2.88 5.23 6.52
CA PRO A 143 2.18 3.94 6.52
C PRO A 143 2.86 2.91 7.42
N ILE A 144 4.20 2.87 7.50
CA ILE A 144 4.92 1.98 8.42
C ILE A 144 4.56 2.31 9.88
N ALA A 145 4.65 3.57 10.29
CA ALA A 145 4.29 4.00 11.64
C ALA A 145 2.82 3.69 11.96
N GLY A 146 1.92 3.94 11.00
CA GLY A 146 0.50 3.61 11.13
C GLY A 146 0.27 2.12 11.41
N LEU A 147 0.93 1.24 10.65
CA LEU A 147 0.85 -0.21 10.85
C LEU A 147 1.38 -0.65 12.22
N LEU A 148 2.52 -0.12 12.64
CA LEU A 148 3.09 -0.42 13.96
C LEU A 148 2.18 0.02 15.11
N HIS A 149 1.51 1.17 15.00
CA HIS A 149 0.49 1.62 15.96
C HIS A 149 -0.72 0.68 15.98
N ALA A 150 -1.24 0.30 14.82
CA ALA A 150 -2.40 -0.61 14.71
C ALA A 150 -2.15 -1.96 15.41
N HIS A 151 -0.91 -2.43 15.38
CA HIS A 151 -0.48 -3.69 15.99
C HIS A 151 0.19 -3.53 17.37
N ASN A 152 0.15 -2.32 17.95
CA ASN A 152 0.70 -2.03 19.29
C ASN A 152 2.19 -2.38 19.46
N VAL A 153 2.98 -2.35 18.39
CA VAL A 153 4.41 -2.70 18.42
C VAL A 153 5.17 -1.73 19.33
N LYS A 154 6.12 -2.27 20.10
CA LYS A 154 6.98 -1.49 21.00
C LYS A 154 8.41 -1.50 20.50
N HIS A 155 8.84 -0.39 19.92
CA HIS A 155 10.21 -0.17 19.48
C HIS A 155 10.57 1.33 19.58
N PRO A 156 11.81 1.70 19.97
CA PRO A 156 12.23 3.11 20.09
C PRO A 156 12.01 3.95 18.82
N TRP A 157 12.13 3.35 17.64
CA TRP A 157 11.92 4.01 16.35
C TRP A 157 10.52 4.63 16.17
N LEU A 158 9.48 4.02 16.73
CA LEU A 158 8.10 4.39 16.41
C LEU A 158 7.74 5.82 16.87
N GLU A 159 8.23 6.26 18.02
CA GLU A 159 7.90 7.59 18.56
C GLU A 159 8.50 8.72 17.71
N PRO A 160 9.83 8.74 17.41
CA PRO A 160 10.40 9.70 16.47
C PRO A 160 9.74 9.70 15.09
N ALA A 161 9.46 8.53 14.51
CA ALA A 161 8.78 8.43 13.22
C ALA A 161 7.37 9.01 13.26
N THR A 162 6.65 8.80 14.37
CA THR A 162 5.30 9.36 14.57
C THR A 162 5.34 10.88 14.69
N GLU A 163 6.29 11.42 15.46
CA GLU A 163 6.47 12.87 15.61
C GLU A 163 6.93 13.53 14.30
N PHE A 164 7.76 12.85 13.51
CA PHE A 164 8.08 13.26 12.15
C PHE A 164 6.81 13.41 11.31
N CYS A 165 5.99 12.35 11.22
CA CYS A 165 4.75 12.40 10.43
C CYS A 165 3.82 13.53 10.87
N TRP A 166 3.65 13.72 12.17
CA TRP A 166 2.82 14.78 12.72
C TRP A 166 3.34 16.19 12.43
N ARG A 167 4.66 16.39 12.52
CA ARG A 167 5.32 17.66 12.17
C ARG A 167 5.14 17.97 10.69
N THR A 168 5.47 17.00 9.82
CA THR A 168 5.35 17.18 8.37
C THR A 168 3.90 17.43 7.95
N LEU A 169 2.92 16.76 8.58
CA LEU A 169 1.50 17.02 8.32
C LEU A 169 1.09 18.44 8.68
N ALA A 170 1.55 18.96 9.81
CA ALA A 170 1.18 20.30 10.29
C ALA A 170 1.59 21.42 9.30
N ASP A 171 2.69 21.21 8.58
CA ASP A 171 3.23 22.16 7.59
C ASP A 171 2.73 21.88 6.15
N LEU A 172 1.86 20.88 5.97
CA LEU A 172 1.39 20.45 4.66
C LEU A 172 0.09 21.17 4.25
N ASP A 173 0.14 21.88 3.13
CA ASP A 173 -1.03 22.53 2.51
C ASP A 173 -1.47 21.83 1.21
N GLU A 174 -0.49 21.35 0.43
CA GLU A 174 -0.72 20.60 -0.82
C GLU A 174 -0.06 19.23 -0.74
N ILE A 175 -0.75 18.20 -1.25
CA ILE A 175 -0.29 16.82 -1.17
C ILE A 175 -0.40 16.12 -2.54
N GLY A 176 0.70 15.49 -2.95
CA GLY A 176 0.70 14.61 -4.12
C GLY A 176 -0.01 13.29 -3.82
N ALA A 177 -0.50 12.58 -4.84
CA ALA A 177 -1.32 11.39 -4.67
C ALA A 177 -0.67 10.25 -3.86
N TYR A 178 0.64 10.02 -4.05
CA TYR A 178 1.38 9.02 -3.28
C TYR A 178 1.46 9.35 -1.79
N ASP A 179 1.81 10.59 -1.47
CA ASP A 179 1.82 11.05 -0.07
C ASP A 179 0.40 11.06 0.50
N ALA A 180 -0.62 11.38 -0.29
CA ALA A 180 -2.02 11.35 0.14
C ALA A 180 -2.44 9.95 0.60
N MET A 181 -2.09 8.91 -0.15
CA MET A 181 -2.31 7.54 0.27
C MET A 181 -1.56 7.22 1.57
N CYS A 182 -0.27 7.58 1.66
CA CYS A 182 0.56 7.34 2.84
C CYS A 182 0.01 8.01 4.10
N VAL A 183 -0.40 9.26 3.98
CA VAL A 183 -1.02 10.06 5.05
C VAL A 183 -2.33 9.43 5.50
N VAL A 184 -3.23 9.06 4.58
CA VAL A 184 -4.49 8.42 4.94
C VAL A 184 -4.22 7.09 5.66
N ARG A 185 -3.25 6.28 5.21
CA ARG A 185 -2.90 5.01 5.86
C ARG A 185 -2.39 5.18 7.28
N PHE A 186 -1.66 6.26 7.55
CA PHE A 186 -1.24 6.65 8.91
C PHE A 186 -2.43 7.11 9.76
N LEU A 187 -3.20 8.09 9.27
CA LEU A 187 -4.33 8.67 9.99
C LEU A 187 -5.42 7.64 10.29
N ASP A 188 -5.62 6.65 9.43
CA ASP A 188 -6.55 5.55 9.67
C ASP A 188 -6.18 4.69 10.89
N ARG A 189 -4.89 4.65 11.30
CA ARG A 189 -4.38 3.66 12.26
C ARG A 189 -3.75 4.24 13.55
N VAL A 190 -3.42 5.52 13.58
CA VAL A 190 -2.86 6.16 14.79
C VAL A 190 -3.84 6.19 15.96
N PRO A 191 -3.34 6.14 17.22
CA PRO A 191 -4.17 6.10 18.42
C PRO A 191 -4.92 7.41 18.71
N ASP A 192 -4.35 8.57 18.37
CA ASP A 192 -5.00 9.87 18.55
C ASP A 192 -6.05 10.11 17.45
N ARG A 193 -7.25 9.56 17.67
CA ARG A 193 -8.35 9.57 16.69
C ARG A 193 -8.92 10.98 16.46
N ASP A 194 -8.88 11.84 17.48
CA ASP A 194 -9.41 13.20 17.37
C ASP A 194 -8.48 14.07 16.51
N ARG A 195 -7.16 14.01 16.76
CA ARG A 195 -6.17 14.65 15.89
C ARG A 195 -6.23 14.12 14.46
N ALA A 196 -6.36 12.80 14.30
CA ALA A 196 -6.44 12.20 12.97
C ALA A 196 -7.65 12.70 12.16
N ARG A 197 -8.83 12.79 12.79
CA ARG A 197 -10.03 13.33 12.14
C ARG A 197 -9.87 14.82 11.80
N ALA A 198 -9.27 15.60 12.68
CA ALA A 198 -9.02 17.03 12.44
C ALA A 198 -8.08 17.24 11.24
N GLU A 199 -7.02 16.44 11.09
CA GLU A 199 -6.13 16.52 9.92
C GLU A 199 -6.83 16.09 8.63
N ILE A 200 -7.69 15.07 8.64
CA ILE A 200 -8.48 14.69 7.46
C ILE A 200 -9.44 15.81 7.05
N GLU A 201 -10.07 16.49 8.00
CA GLU A 201 -10.93 17.64 7.72
C GLU A 201 -10.13 18.80 7.12
N ARG A 202 -8.99 19.14 7.74
CA ARG A 202 -8.11 20.23 7.29
C ARG A 202 -7.53 19.98 5.90
N LEU A 203 -7.01 18.79 5.66
CA LEU A 203 -6.38 18.39 4.39
C LEU A 203 -7.40 17.94 3.33
N GLY A 204 -8.68 17.83 3.69
CA GLY A 204 -9.74 17.27 2.85
C GLY A 204 -9.77 17.79 1.41
N PRO A 205 -9.69 19.11 1.16
CA PRO A 205 -9.63 19.64 -0.20
C PRO A 205 -8.44 19.12 -1.01
N SER A 206 -7.24 19.05 -0.41
CA SER A 206 -6.02 18.60 -1.10
C SER A 206 -6.01 17.08 -1.30
N LEU A 207 -6.41 16.31 -0.28
CA LEU A 207 -6.59 14.86 -0.38
C LEU A 207 -7.58 14.51 -1.49
N ARG A 208 -8.72 15.20 -1.55
CA ARG A 208 -9.71 14.99 -2.60
C ARG A 208 -9.17 15.38 -3.99
N ALA A 209 -8.42 16.48 -4.10
CA ALA A 209 -7.81 16.92 -5.35
C ALA A 209 -6.73 15.96 -5.87
N SER A 210 -6.14 15.14 -4.99
CA SER A 210 -5.15 14.13 -5.37
C SER A 210 -5.74 12.90 -6.08
N ALA A 211 -7.07 12.76 -6.12
CA ALA A 211 -7.77 11.66 -6.78
C ALA A 211 -8.57 12.13 -8.01
N ALA A 212 -8.47 11.38 -9.10
CA ALA A 212 -9.25 11.59 -10.32
C ALA A 212 -10.71 11.17 -10.10
N LEU A 213 -11.63 12.12 -10.17
CA LEU A 213 -13.07 11.86 -9.97
C LEU A 213 -13.73 11.20 -11.18
N ASP A 214 -13.14 11.36 -12.38
CA ASP A 214 -13.49 10.58 -13.57
C ASP A 214 -12.71 9.25 -13.58
N PRO A 215 -13.37 8.09 -13.41
CA PRO A 215 -12.68 6.81 -13.41
C PRO A 215 -12.06 6.45 -14.76
N THR A 216 -12.43 7.15 -15.85
CA THR A 216 -11.89 6.90 -17.19
C THR A 216 -10.70 7.81 -17.55
N GLU A 217 -10.27 8.67 -16.62
CA GLU A 217 -9.17 9.59 -16.84
C GLU A 217 -7.88 8.84 -17.21
N PRO A 218 -7.29 9.09 -18.39
CA PRO A 218 -6.16 8.31 -18.87
C PRO A 218 -4.86 8.66 -18.16
N GLY A 219 -3.93 7.71 -18.14
CA GLY A 219 -2.58 7.90 -17.62
C GLY A 219 -2.42 7.42 -16.18
N HIS A 220 -1.36 7.91 -15.54
CA HIS A 220 -1.02 7.55 -14.18
C HIS A 220 -1.84 8.41 -13.19
N THR A 221 -3.08 8.00 -12.98
CA THR A 221 -4.05 8.65 -12.09
C THR A 221 -4.34 7.77 -10.87
N HIS A 222 -4.87 8.37 -9.80
CA HIS A 222 -5.28 7.67 -8.60
C HIS A 222 -6.78 7.84 -8.36
N SER A 223 -7.43 6.78 -7.93
CA SER A 223 -8.87 6.72 -7.67
C SER A 223 -9.21 7.15 -6.24
N PRO A 224 -10.42 7.66 -5.97
CA PRO A 224 -10.98 7.71 -4.62
C PRO A 224 -10.84 6.38 -3.85
N LEU A 225 -10.86 5.24 -4.54
CA LEU A 225 -10.68 3.91 -3.94
C LEU A 225 -9.25 3.62 -3.51
N ASP A 226 -8.25 4.33 -4.03
CA ASP A 226 -6.86 4.22 -3.56
C ASP A 226 -6.71 4.91 -2.20
N LEU A 227 -7.37 6.05 -2.00
CA LEU A 227 -7.42 6.74 -0.71
C LEU A 227 -8.32 5.98 0.28
N ALA A 228 -9.54 5.63 -0.13
CA ALA A 228 -10.55 4.95 0.68
C ALA A 228 -10.89 3.54 0.15
N PRO A 229 -9.98 2.55 0.30
CA PRO A 229 -10.21 1.18 -0.19
C PRO A 229 -11.26 0.42 0.63
N THR A 230 -11.66 0.94 1.78
CA THR A 230 -12.70 0.39 2.64
C THR A 230 -13.65 1.49 3.09
N PRO A 231 -14.92 1.16 3.43
CA PRO A 231 -15.87 2.13 3.94
C PRO A 231 -15.48 2.71 5.31
N ASP A 232 -14.57 2.06 6.05
CA ASP A 232 -14.13 2.49 7.38
C ASP A 232 -12.97 3.49 7.37
N SER A 233 -12.37 3.74 6.21
CA SER A 233 -11.29 4.73 6.08
C SER A 233 -11.80 6.14 6.40
N LEU A 234 -11.01 6.94 7.11
CA LEU A 234 -11.33 8.34 7.39
C LEU A 234 -11.48 9.16 6.10
N ALA A 235 -10.75 8.81 5.04
CA ALA A 235 -10.86 9.46 3.73
C ALA A 235 -12.19 9.14 3.03
N ARG A 236 -12.96 8.13 3.47
CA ARG A 236 -14.24 7.76 2.83
C ARG A 236 -15.23 8.91 2.80
N GLY A 237 -15.23 9.76 3.82
CA GLY A 237 -16.12 10.93 3.93
C GLY A 237 -15.81 12.05 2.93
N LEU A 238 -14.65 11.99 2.25
CA LEU A 238 -14.27 12.98 1.23
C LEU A 238 -15.00 12.78 -0.10
N PHE A 239 -15.66 11.63 -0.29
CA PHE A 239 -16.30 11.24 -1.54
C PHE A 239 -17.77 10.89 -1.31
N SER A 240 -18.62 11.26 -2.26
CA SER A 240 -20.03 10.85 -2.23
C SER A 240 -20.18 9.37 -2.57
N ASP A 241 -21.30 8.78 -2.13
CA ASP A 241 -21.64 7.39 -2.46
C ASP A 241 -21.69 7.15 -3.98
N GLU A 242 -22.21 8.11 -4.74
CA GLU A 242 -22.28 8.02 -6.20
C GLU A 242 -20.89 8.02 -6.85
N GLU A 243 -19.95 8.80 -6.32
CA GLU A 243 -18.56 8.79 -6.81
C GLU A 243 -17.90 7.44 -6.54
N ILE A 244 -18.05 6.92 -5.32
CA ILE A 244 -17.51 5.60 -4.95
C ILE A 244 -18.13 4.48 -5.80
N ASP A 245 -19.45 4.48 -5.95
CA ASP A 245 -20.16 3.49 -6.76
C ASP A 245 -19.73 3.52 -8.23
N ARG A 246 -19.49 4.71 -8.80
CA ARG A 246 -19.00 4.88 -10.17
C ARG A 246 -17.60 4.28 -10.36
N HIS A 247 -16.71 4.48 -9.39
CA HIS A 247 -15.36 3.90 -9.42
C HIS A 247 -15.39 2.38 -9.20
N LEU A 248 -16.26 1.87 -8.33
CA LEU A 248 -16.46 0.42 -8.14
C LEU A 248 -17.05 -0.25 -9.40
N ASP A 249 -18.04 0.39 -10.04
CA ASP A 249 -18.60 -0.05 -11.32
C ASP A 249 -17.53 -0.12 -12.40
N HIS A 250 -16.66 0.89 -12.46
CA HIS A 250 -15.56 0.94 -13.41
C HIS A 250 -14.53 -0.17 -13.15
N LEU A 251 -14.14 -0.42 -11.89
CA LEU A 251 -13.26 -1.53 -11.55
C LEU A 251 -13.82 -2.87 -12.03
N ILE A 252 -15.12 -3.12 -11.86
CA ILE A 252 -15.76 -4.35 -12.35
C ILE A 252 -15.72 -4.42 -13.88
N ASP A 253 -15.98 -3.32 -14.58
CA ASP A 253 -16.03 -3.29 -16.06
C ASP A 253 -14.65 -3.38 -16.72
N THR A 254 -13.59 -3.09 -15.99
CA THR A 254 -12.21 -3.02 -16.49
C THR A 254 -11.36 -4.24 -16.17
N GLN A 255 -11.97 -5.31 -15.64
CA GLN A 255 -11.27 -6.58 -15.53
C GLN A 255 -10.73 -7.03 -16.90
N GLY A 256 -9.44 -7.35 -16.94
CA GLY A 256 -8.77 -7.78 -18.16
C GLY A 256 -9.27 -9.14 -18.66
N SER A 257 -9.06 -9.40 -19.96
CA SER A 257 -9.43 -10.68 -20.58
C SER A 257 -8.66 -11.90 -20.03
N ASP A 258 -7.54 -11.66 -19.36
CA ASP A 258 -6.74 -12.65 -18.64
C ASP A 258 -7.25 -12.88 -17.20
N GLY A 259 -8.27 -12.13 -16.77
CA GLY A 259 -8.87 -12.17 -15.44
C GLY A 259 -8.25 -11.19 -14.44
N GLY A 260 -7.15 -10.52 -14.79
CA GLY A 260 -6.44 -9.62 -13.87
C GLY A 260 -6.89 -8.16 -13.96
N TRP A 261 -6.23 -7.30 -13.17
CA TRP A 261 -6.27 -5.85 -13.34
C TRP A 261 -4.86 -5.36 -13.64
N ALA A 262 -4.72 -4.61 -14.72
CA ALA A 262 -3.43 -4.10 -15.16
C ALA A 262 -3.09 -2.78 -14.43
N PRO A 263 -1.81 -2.50 -14.19
CA PRO A 263 -1.37 -1.19 -13.71
C PRO A 263 -1.65 -0.10 -14.75
N ASN A 264 -1.93 1.11 -14.29
CA ASN A 264 -2.08 2.32 -15.12
C ASN A 264 -0.79 3.17 -15.17
N PHE A 265 0.32 2.67 -14.62
CA PHE A 265 1.62 3.32 -14.56
C PHE A 265 2.67 2.58 -15.41
N MET A 266 3.84 3.21 -15.58
CA MET A 266 4.89 2.71 -16.46
C MET A 266 5.42 1.34 -16.00
N MET A 267 5.45 0.37 -16.91
CA MET A 267 6.07 -0.93 -16.70
C MET A 267 7.47 -0.92 -17.31
N TRP A 268 8.51 -0.84 -16.49
CA TRP A 268 9.89 -0.67 -16.96
C TRP A 268 10.57 -2.00 -17.34
N THR A 269 10.02 -3.14 -16.92
CA THR A 269 10.50 -4.49 -17.26
C THR A 269 9.34 -5.48 -17.36
N PRO A 270 9.38 -6.51 -18.24
CA PRO A 270 8.23 -7.39 -18.48
C PRO A 270 7.70 -8.13 -17.24
N VAL A 271 8.57 -8.52 -16.31
CA VAL A 271 8.18 -9.31 -15.12
C VAL A 271 7.29 -8.51 -14.18
N VAL A 272 7.52 -7.19 -14.07
CA VAL A 272 6.82 -6.29 -13.16
C VAL A 272 5.34 -6.15 -13.51
N VAL A 273 4.95 -6.36 -14.78
CA VAL A 273 3.55 -6.41 -15.22
C VAL A 273 2.76 -7.43 -14.40
N HIS A 274 3.36 -8.59 -14.14
CA HIS A 274 2.68 -9.69 -13.45
C HIS A 274 2.82 -9.63 -11.93
N GLU A 275 3.91 -9.04 -11.43
CA GLU A 275 4.12 -8.86 -10.00
C GLU A 275 3.21 -7.76 -9.44
N TRP A 276 3.13 -6.60 -10.12
CA TRP A 276 2.11 -5.60 -9.83
C TRP A 276 0.71 -6.09 -10.16
N GLY A 277 0.51 -6.78 -11.28
CA GLY A 277 -0.79 -7.32 -11.64
C GLY A 277 -1.33 -8.28 -10.57
N GLY A 278 -0.48 -9.14 -9.99
CA GLY A 278 -0.86 -10.01 -8.87
C GLY A 278 -1.29 -9.23 -7.63
N TYR A 279 -0.52 -8.22 -7.24
CA TYR A 279 -0.87 -7.33 -6.14
C TYR A 279 -2.20 -6.59 -6.40
N LEU A 280 -2.33 -5.97 -7.56
CA LEU A 280 -3.48 -5.17 -7.96
C LEU A 280 -4.75 -6.01 -8.05
N THR A 281 -4.71 -7.18 -8.70
CA THR A 281 -5.86 -8.09 -8.76
C THR A 281 -6.37 -8.44 -7.37
N ARG A 282 -5.47 -8.83 -6.46
CA ARG A 282 -5.86 -9.16 -5.09
C ARG A 282 -6.37 -7.92 -4.32
N ALA A 283 -5.74 -6.76 -4.49
CA ALA A 283 -6.17 -5.51 -3.87
C ALA A 283 -7.55 -5.08 -4.35
N THR A 284 -7.82 -5.13 -5.66
CA THR A 284 -9.13 -4.84 -6.26
C THR A 284 -10.21 -5.76 -5.70
N LEU A 285 -9.96 -7.07 -5.61
CA LEU A 285 -10.90 -8.00 -5.00
C LEU A 285 -11.17 -7.69 -3.52
N ALA A 286 -10.13 -7.29 -2.76
CA ALA A 286 -10.28 -6.91 -1.37
C ALA A 286 -11.13 -5.65 -1.19
N THR A 287 -10.93 -4.63 -2.04
CA THR A 287 -11.75 -3.41 -2.09
C THR A 287 -13.19 -3.73 -2.47
N LEU A 288 -13.42 -4.52 -3.53
CA LEU A 288 -14.76 -4.94 -3.93
C LEU A 288 -15.46 -5.72 -2.81
N GLN A 289 -14.76 -6.60 -2.11
CA GLN A 289 -15.31 -7.30 -0.94
C GLN A 289 -15.70 -6.33 0.19
N ALA A 290 -14.83 -5.36 0.51
CA ALA A 290 -15.06 -4.39 1.57
C ALA A 290 -16.31 -3.52 1.30
N TYR A 291 -16.60 -3.23 0.03
CA TYR A 291 -17.80 -2.51 -0.39
C TYR A 291 -18.99 -3.42 -0.73
N GLY A 292 -18.93 -4.73 -0.46
CA GLY A 292 -20.03 -5.66 -0.72
C GLY A 292 -20.33 -5.88 -2.21
N ARG A 293 -19.32 -5.72 -3.07
CA ARG A 293 -19.42 -5.80 -4.54
C ARG A 293 -19.00 -7.14 -5.12
N LEU A 294 -18.81 -8.19 -4.30
CA LEU A 294 -18.62 -9.57 -4.76
C LEU A 294 -19.97 -10.33 -4.71
N ALA A 295 -20.26 -11.14 -5.74
CA ALA A 295 -21.51 -11.90 -5.87
C ALA A 295 -21.52 -13.25 -5.14
#